data_AF-A0A6N2LI53-F1
#
_entry.id   AF-A0A6N2LI53-F1
#
_cell.length_a   1.000
_cell.length_b   1.000
_cell.length_c   1.000
_cell.angle_alpha   90.00
_cell.angle_beta   90.00
_cell.angle_gamma   90.00
#
_symmetry.space_group_name_H-M   'P 1'
#
loop_
_entity.id
_entity.type
_entity.pdbx_description
1 polymer ?
#
loop_
_entity_poly.entity_id
_entity_poly.type
_entity_poly.pdbx_seq_one_letter_code
_entity_poly.pdbx_strand_id
1 'polypeptide(L)'
;MDAKHGTTTGVSANDRATTVLALASKDSKPDAFNRPGHIFPLRYREGGVLKRAGHTEASVDLAVLAGLDPVAVLCEVVDDDGSMARLPKLRQFAERENLKIISIADLIK
;
A
#
# COMPACT_ATOMS: atom_id res chain seq x y z
N MET A 1 -2.95 -9.13 -9.72
CA MET A 1 -2.26 -10.43 -9.58
C MET A 1 -2.77 -11.06 -8.30
N ASP A 2 -2.87 -12.38 -8.23
CA ASP A 2 -3.25 -13.12 -7.00
C ASP A 2 -2.25 -14.23 -6.74
N ALA A 3 -2.07 -14.61 -5.48
CA ALA A 3 -1.30 -15.80 -5.13
C ALA A 3 -1.93 -17.05 -5.78
N LYS A 4 -1.10 -18.00 -6.20
CA LYS A 4 -1.55 -19.25 -6.82
C LYS A 4 -2.07 -20.26 -5.80
N HIS A 5 -1.60 -20.16 -4.57
CA HIS A 5 -1.92 -21.05 -3.46
C HIS A 5 -2.39 -20.24 -2.25
N GLY A 6 -3.28 -20.82 -1.44
CA GLY A 6 -3.80 -20.17 -0.23
C GLY A 6 -4.87 -19.10 -0.49
N THR A 7 -5.39 -19.02 -1.71
CA THR A 7 -6.48 -18.13 -2.11
C THR A 7 -7.58 -18.92 -2.80
N THR A 8 -8.77 -18.33 -2.88
CA THR A 8 -9.93 -18.86 -3.59
C THR A 8 -10.21 -18.00 -4.82
N THR A 9 -11.05 -16.98 -4.69
CA THR A 9 -11.41 -16.05 -5.77
C THR A 9 -10.43 -14.88 -5.87
N GLY A 10 -9.61 -14.63 -4.86
CA GLY A 10 -8.64 -13.53 -4.82
C GLY A 10 -9.18 -12.22 -4.23
N VAL A 11 -10.50 -12.00 -4.22
CA VAL A 11 -11.10 -10.70 -3.85
C VAL A 11 -11.32 -10.52 -2.34
N SER A 12 -11.40 -11.60 -1.58
CA SER A 12 -11.65 -11.54 -0.14
C SER A 12 -10.52 -10.78 0.58
N ALA A 13 -10.79 -10.20 1.74
CA ALA A 13 -9.75 -9.53 2.52
C ALA A 13 -8.61 -10.51 2.88
N ASN A 14 -8.96 -11.76 3.20
CA ASN A 14 -8.02 -12.83 3.49
C ASN A 14 -7.17 -13.18 2.25
N ASP A 15 -7.79 -13.36 1.09
CA ASP A 15 -7.08 -13.72 -0.14
C ASP A 15 -6.12 -12.61 -0.60
N ARG A 16 -6.56 -11.35 -0.47
CA ARG A 16 -5.73 -10.17 -0.71
C ARG A 16 -4.55 -10.11 0.24
N ALA A 17 -4.77 -10.36 1.54
CA ALA A 17 -3.70 -10.42 2.53
C ALA A 17 -2.69 -11.53 2.22
N THR A 18 -3.16 -12.75 1.87
CA THR A 18 -2.29 -13.86 1.44
C THR A 18 -1.43 -13.45 0.24
N THR A 19 -2.03 -12.79 -0.75
CA THR A 19 -1.31 -12.31 -1.94
C THR A 19 -0.28 -11.24 -1.59
N VAL A 20 -0.61 -10.29 -0.70
CA VAL A 20 0.32 -9.25 -0.23
C VAL A 20 1.51 -9.87 0.52
N LEU A 21 1.27 -10.81 1.44
CA LEU A 21 2.33 -11.50 2.17
C LEU A 21 3.25 -12.28 1.24
N ALA A 22 2.68 -12.96 0.23
CA ALA A 22 3.46 -13.61 -0.80
C ALA A 22 4.30 -12.59 -1.59
N LEU A 23 3.73 -11.45 -2.01
CA LEU A 23 4.49 -10.41 -2.72
C LEU A 23 5.60 -9.78 -1.87
N ALA A 24 5.41 -9.70 -0.55
CA ALA A 24 6.40 -9.16 0.38
C ALA A 24 7.54 -10.14 0.71
N SER A 25 7.35 -11.44 0.46
CA SER A 25 8.35 -12.47 0.76
C SER A 25 9.55 -12.41 -0.19
N LYS A 26 10.76 -12.51 0.38
CA LYS A 26 12.03 -12.59 -0.35
C LYS A 26 12.20 -13.90 -1.10
N ASP A 27 11.45 -14.94 -0.72
CA ASP A 27 11.52 -16.28 -1.31
C ASP A 27 10.53 -16.50 -2.46
N SER A 28 9.63 -15.55 -2.67
CA SER A 28 8.60 -15.66 -3.70
C SER A 28 9.18 -15.61 -5.11
N LYS A 29 8.68 -16.50 -5.95
CA LYS A 29 9.06 -16.63 -7.36
C LYS A 29 7.93 -16.22 -8.29
N PRO A 30 8.21 -15.85 -9.56
CA PRO A 30 7.19 -15.38 -10.49
C PRO A 30 6.03 -16.35 -10.75
N ASP A 31 6.26 -17.65 -10.61
CA ASP A 31 5.30 -18.76 -10.80
C ASP A 31 4.35 -18.97 -9.61
N ALA A 32 4.62 -18.32 -8.47
CA ALA A 32 3.74 -18.30 -7.31
C ALA A 32 2.50 -17.41 -7.51
N PHE A 33 2.39 -16.69 -8.63
CA PHE A 33 1.33 -15.70 -8.87
C PHE A 33 0.60 -15.88 -10.19
N ASN A 34 -0.72 -15.76 -10.13
CA ASN A 34 -1.60 -15.70 -11.30
C ASN A 34 -1.79 -14.26 -11.79
N ARG A 35 -1.95 -14.11 -13.10
CA ARG A 35 -2.24 -12.83 -13.79
C ARG A 35 -3.38 -13.07 -14.79
N PRO A 36 -4.45 -12.25 -14.82
CA PRO A 36 -4.74 -11.10 -13.94
C PRO A 36 -5.06 -11.50 -12.49
N GLY A 37 -5.40 -10.54 -11.63
CA GLY A 37 -5.86 -10.78 -10.25
C GLY A 37 -6.15 -9.48 -9.52
N HIS A 38 -6.39 -9.53 -8.21
CA HIS A 38 -7.03 -8.45 -7.44
C HIS A 38 -6.07 -7.55 -6.66
N ILE A 39 -4.78 -7.91 -6.55
CA ILE A 39 -3.73 -7.01 -6.04
C ILE A 39 -3.02 -6.29 -7.20
N PHE A 40 -2.79 -4.98 -7.03
CA PHE A 40 -2.19 -4.10 -8.03
C PHE A 40 -0.79 -3.66 -7.56
N PRO A 41 0.29 -4.41 -7.88
CA PRO A 41 1.63 -4.03 -7.46
C PRO A 41 2.08 -2.75 -8.17
N LEU A 42 2.64 -1.81 -7.38
CA LEU A 42 3.26 -0.58 -7.87
C LEU A 42 4.78 -0.68 -7.67
N ARG A 43 5.54 -0.14 -8.61
CA ARG A 43 7.01 -0.18 -8.56
C ARG A 43 7.55 1.12 -7.97
N TYR A 44 8.26 0.99 -6.86
CA TYR A 44 9.05 2.07 -6.25
C TYR A 44 10.09 2.63 -7.22
N ARG A 45 10.28 3.96 -7.22
CA ARG A 45 11.39 4.61 -7.91
C ARG A 45 12.57 4.78 -6.97
N GLU A 46 13.74 4.31 -7.40
CA GLU A 46 14.98 4.50 -6.66
C GLU A 46 15.24 5.99 -6.36
N GLY A 47 15.57 6.29 -5.11
CA GLY A 47 15.65 7.65 -4.57
C GLY A 47 14.36 8.17 -3.93
N GLY A 48 13.28 7.39 -3.94
CA GLY A 48 12.10 7.61 -3.08
C GLY A 48 11.42 8.94 -3.31
N VAL A 49 10.89 9.53 -2.24
CA VAL A 49 10.19 10.82 -2.30
C VAL A 49 11.09 11.97 -2.79
N LEU A 50 12.41 11.84 -2.61
CA LEU A 50 13.38 12.81 -3.14
C LEU A 50 13.48 12.75 -4.68
N LYS A 51 13.18 11.59 -5.27
CA LYS A 51 13.15 11.41 -6.73
C LYS A 51 11.77 11.60 -7.34
N ARG A 52 10.73 11.12 -6.67
CA ARG A 52 9.33 11.26 -7.07
C ARG A 52 8.46 11.40 -5.83
N ALA A 53 7.85 12.57 -5.68
CA ALA A 53 6.89 12.86 -4.61
C ALA A 53 5.53 12.17 -4.85
N GLY A 54 5.49 10.84 -4.75
CA GLY A 54 4.29 10.02 -4.92
C GLY A 54 3.98 9.17 -3.69
N HIS A 55 2.72 8.75 -3.54
CA HIS A 55 2.30 7.87 -2.44
C HIS A 55 2.98 6.48 -2.51
N THR A 56 3.31 6.00 -3.70
CA THR A 56 4.10 4.76 -3.87
C THR A 56 5.44 4.87 -3.17
N GLU A 57 6.18 5.95 -3.43
CA GLU A 57 7.49 6.19 -2.82
C GLU A 57 7.36 6.46 -1.32
N ALA A 58 6.46 7.35 -0.92
CA ALA A 58 6.25 7.69 0.49
C ALA A 58 5.91 6.47 1.35
N SER A 59 5.11 5.53 0.83
CA SER A 59 4.73 4.32 1.57
C SER A 59 5.92 3.39 1.83
N VAL A 60 6.81 3.24 0.83
CA VAL A 60 8.02 2.42 0.98
C VAL A 60 9.06 3.12 1.85
N ASP A 61 9.25 4.43 1.69
CA ASP A 61 10.19 5.21 2.50
C ASP A 61 9.80 5.18 3.99
N LEU A 62 8.51 5.27 4.30
CA LEU A 62 8.03 5.12 5.69
C LEU A 62 8.34 3.74 6.29
N ALA A 63 8.17 2.66 5.51
CA ALA A 63 8.53 1.31 5.97
C ALA A 63 10.03 1.20 6.28
N VAL A 64 10.87 1.75 5.40
CA VAL A 64 12.33 1.80 5.58
C VAL A 64 12.73 2.62 6.79
N LEU A 65 12.14 3.82 6.98
CA LEU A 65 12.40 4.68 8.14
C LEU A 65 11.98 4.04 9.46
N ALA A 66 10.98 3.16 9.42
CA ALA A 66 10.56 2.36 10.58
C ALA A 66 11.45 1.13 10.84
N GLY A 67 12.47 0.88 10.01
CA GLY A 67 13.35 -0.30 10.11
C GLY A 67 12.72 -1.60 9.63
N LEU A 68 11.67 -1.53 8.82
CA LEU A 68 10.97 -2.68 8.24
C LEU A 68 11.45 -2.96 6.81
N ASP A 69 11.03 -4.11 6.25
CA ASP A 69 11.27 -4.43 4.85
C ASP A 69 10.61 -3.37 3.92
N PRO A 70 11.21 -3.06 2.75
CA PRO A 70 10.78 -1.97 1.85
C PRO A 70 9.54 -2.34 1.03
N VAL A 71 8.45 -2.71 1.71
CA VAL A 71 7.17 -3.13 1.13
C VAL A 71 6.05 -2.46 1.90
N ALA A 72 5.06 -1.93 1.17
CA ALA A 72 3.91 -1.28 1.77
C ALA A 72 2.64 -1.57 0.97
N VAL A 73 1.50 -1.46 1.64
CA VAL A 73 0.16 -1.49 1.04
C VAL A 73 -0.46 -0.12 1.21
N LEU A 74 -1.10 0.38 0.15
CA LEU A 74 -1.78 1.66 0.18
C LEU A 74 -3.15 1.54 -0.51
N CYS A 75 -4.09 2.37 -0.07
CA CYS A 75 -5.41 2.53 -0.65
C CYS A 75 -5.86 3.95 -0.36
N GLU A 76 -6.54 4.59 -1.31
CA GLU A 76 -7.11 5.90 -1.09
C GLU A 76 -8.36 5.82 -0.19
N VAL A 77 -8.57 6.87 0.60
CA VAL A 77 -9.76 7.00 1.44
C VAL A 77 -10.86 7.66 0.63
N VAL A 78 -11.97 6.94 0.49
CA VAL A 78 -13.19 7.41 -0.15
C VAL A 78 -14.17 7.83 0.93
N ASP A 79 -14.91 8.88 0.64
CA ASP A 79 -15.96 9.45 1.47
C ASP A 79 -17.27 8.66 1.34
N ASP A 80 -18.20 8.86 2.26
CA ASP A 80 -19.47 8.10 2.28
C ASP A 80 -20.36 8.42 1.05
N ASP A 81 -20.17 9.60 0.46
CA ASP A 81 -20.85 10.02 -0.78
C ASP A 81 -20.17 9.48 -2.06
N GLY A 82 -19.13 8.65 -1.91
CA GLY A 82 -18.36 8.07 -3.02
C GLY A 82 -17.31 9.00 -3.61
N SER A 83 -17.19 10.25 -3.14
CA SER A 83 -16.13 11.16 -3.55
C SER A 83 -14.81 10.88 -2.83
N MET A 84 -13.71 11.45 -3.33
CA MET A 84 -12.41 11.31 -2.64
C MET A 84 -12.38 12.18 -1.39
N ALA A 85 -12.06 11.59 -0.24
CA ALA A 85 -11.96 12.32 1.01
C ALA A 85 -10.86 13.39 0.93
N ARG A 86 -11.22 14.64 1.22
CA ARG A 86 -10.27 15.77 1.26
C ARG A 86 -9.72 15.99 2.66
N LEU A 87 -8.67 16.80 2.78
CA LEU A 87 -7.92 17.00 4.03
C LEU A 87 -8.78 17.23 5.29
N PRO A 88 -9.86 18.04 5.28
CA PRO A 88 -10.69 18.19 6.48
C PRO A 88 -11.31 16.88 6.96
N LYS A 89 -11.84 16.06 6.03
CA LYS A 89 -12.41 14.75 6.34
C LYS A 89 -11.34 13.71 6.69
N LEU A 90 -10.18 13.76 6.03
CA LEU A 90 -9.04 12.90 6.38
C LEU A 90 -8.54 13.14 7.81
N ARG A 91 -8.56 14.39 8.29
CA ARG A 91 -8.22 14.71 9.69
C ARG A 91 -9.21 14.11 10.68
N GLN A 92 -10.51 14.21 10.39
CA GLN A 92 -11.56 13.60 11.21
C GLN A 92 -11.44 12.06 11.23
N PHE A 93 -11.21 11.45 10.07
CA PHE A 93 -10.97 10.01 9.95
C PHE A 93 -9.75 9.58 10.76
N ALA A 94 -8.63 10.29 10.61
CA ALA A 94 -7.41 9.98 11.35
C ALA A 94 -7.60 10.09 12.87
N GLU A 95 -8.31 11.10 13.35
CA GLU A 95 -8.64 11.23 14.77
C GLU A 95 -9.52 10.07 15.27
N ARG A 96 -10.58 9.75 14.53
CA ARG A 96 -11.52 8.67 14.88
C ARG A 96 -10.84 7.29 14.95
N GLU A 97 -9.97 6.99 14.00
CA GLU A 97 -9.27 5.71 13.91
C GLU A 97 -7.93 5.70 14.69
N ASN A 98 -7.61 6.78 15.41
CA ASN A 98 -6.33 6.98 16.11
C ASN A 98 -5.09 6.79 15.21
N LEU A 99 -5.16 7.32 13.99
CA LEU A 99 -4.10 7.31 13.00
C LEU A 99 -3.35 8.64 12.97
N LYS A 100 -2.09 8.59 12.54
CA LYS A 100 -1.31 9.80 12.25
C LYS A 100 -1.56 10.24 10.82
N ILE A 101 -1.55 11.56 10.61
CA ILE A 101 -1.61 12.17 9.28
C ILE A 101 -0.34 13.00 9.06
N ILE A 102 0.31 12.78 7.92
CA ILE A 102 1.50 13.52 7.47
C ILE A 102 1.30 13.97 6.02
N SER A 103 2.21 14.79 5.51
CA SER A 103 2.28 15.10 4.09
C SER A 103 3.60 14.58 3.49
N ILE A 104 3.59 14.26 2.19
CA ILE A 104 4.81 13.92 1.45
C ILE A 104 5.81 15.09 1.51
N ALA A 105 5.30 16.33 1.50
CA ALA A 105 6.14 17.52 1.65
C ALA A 105 6.88 17.56 3.00
N ASP A 106 6.28 17.04 4.08
CA ASP A 106 6.95 16.96 5.38
C ASP A 106 7.90 15.77 5.47
N LEU A 107 7.67 14.70 4.69
CA LEU A 107 8.62 13.58 4.57
C LEU A 107 9.87 13.94 3.76
N ILE A 108 9.79 14.94 2.86
CA ILE A 108 10.90 15.41 2.04
C ILE A 108 11.83 16.38 2.80
N LYS A 109 11.30 17.13 3.76
CA LYS A 109 12.05 18.15 4.53
C LYS A 109 13.01 17.51 5.52
#